data_AF-G8TWG7-F1
#
_entry.id   AF-G8TWG7-F1
#
_cell.length_a   1.000
_cell.length_b   1.000
_cell.length_c   1.000
_cell.angle_alpha   90.00
_cell.angle_beta   90.00
_cell.angle_gamma   90.00
#
_symmetry.space_group_name_H-M   'P 1'
#
loop_
_entity.id
_entity.type
_entity.pdbx_description
1 polymer ?
#
loop_
_entity_poly.entity_id
_entity_poly.type
_entity_poly.pdbx_seq_one_letter_code
_entity_poly.pdbx_strand_id
1 'polypeptide(L)'
;MALPTAPHPMNPAGHTPRAVRVMRLVMAFFALLDVAAHLFASPGSTPIISYWIDIETASYGLIAVVYLLGLRRYYGPPVLFTLYNLGMYFLSGWIRLPFGINPRPLVSHVEFLTYSFGRGFSVAAWLVLLMGGWWMLRHDPGSGVNRLLDD
;
A
#
# COMPACT_ATOMS: atom_id res chain seq x y z
N MET A 1 30.68 19.49 28.19
CA MET A 1 29.72 20.35 27.46
C MET A 1 29.79 19.95 26.00
N ALA A 2 28.88 19.11 25.52
CA ALA A 2 28.90 18.61 24.14
C ALA A 2 28.33 19.70 23.21
N LEU A 3 29.06 20.03 22.15
CA LEU A 3 28.61 20.97 21.12
C LEU A 3 27.37 20.40 20.42
N PRO A 4 26.36 21.22 20.10
CA PRO A 4 25.22 20.77 19.31
C PRO A 4 25.72 20.34 17.93
N THR A 5 25.41 19.10 17.56
CA THR A 5 25.67 18.55 16.22
C THR A 5 25.00 19.45 15.19
N ALA A 6 25.80 19.93 14.23
CA ALA A 6 25.34 20.81 13.16
C ALA A 6 24.04 20.26 12.52
N PRO A 7 23.04 21.13 12.24
CA PRO A 7 21.87 20.72 11.49
C PRO A 7 22.31 20.15 10.14
N HIS A 8 21.72 19.01 9.77
CA HIS A 8 21.90 18.39 8.45
C HIS A 8 21.86 19.47 7.36
N PRO A 9 22.81 19.47 6.40
CA PRO A 9 22.85 20.49 5.37
C PRO A 9 21.53 20.49 4.61
N MET A 10 20.80 21.60 4.74
CA MET A 10 19.61 21.88 3.96
C MET A 10 20.00 21.85 2.48
N ASN A 11 19.30 21.05 1.68
CA ASN A 11 19.34 21.22 0.24
C ASN A 11 18.67 22.57 -0.08
N PRO A 12 19.41 23.60 -0.53
CA PRO A 12 18.90 24.97 -0.66
C PRO A 12 17.97 25.16 -1.88
N ALA A 13 17.74 24.11 -2.67
CA ALA A 13 16.73 24.08 -3.72
C ALA A 13 15.65 23.06 -3.35
N GLY A 14 14.58 23.53 -2.68
CA GLY A 14 13.46 22.72 -2.17
C GLY A 14 12.57 22.08 -3.24
N HIS A 15 13.12 21.67 -4.38
CA HIS A 15 12.40 20.97 -5.44
C HIS A 15 12.64 19.46 -5.30
N THR A 16 11.64 18.76 -4.76
CA THR A 16 11.59 17.30 -4.84
C THR A 16 11.86 16.87 -6.29
N PRO A 17 12.82 15.96 -6.56
CA PRO A 17 13.16 15.56 -7.92
C PRO A 17 11.92 15.14 -8.68
N ARG A 18 11.82 15.48 -9.98
CA ARG A 18 10.66 15.15 -10.82
C ARG A 18 10.33 13.65 -10.75
N ALA A 19 11.35 12.80 -10.75
CA ALA A 19 11.19 11.34 -10.61
C ALA A 19 10.50 10.94 -9.30
N VAL A 20 10.85 11.56 -8.17
CA VAL A 20 10.23 11.28 -6.86
C VAL A 20 8.77 11.75 -6.85
N ARG A 21 8.48 12.93 -7.41
CA ARG A 21 7.08 13.42 -7.51
C ARG A 21 6.22 12.50 -8.38
N VAL A 22 6.75 12.06 -9.51
CA VAL A 22 6.06 11.08 -10.38
C VAL A 22 5.87 9.77 -9.64
N MET A 23 6.89 9.29 -8.92
CA MET A 23 6.77 8.05 -8.15
C MET A 23 5.69 8.16 -7.08
N ARG A 24 5.61 9.27 -6.33
CA ARG A 24 4.51 9.52 -5.38
C ARG A 24 3.13 9.41 -6.02
N LEU A 25 2.96 10.00 -7.21
CA LEU A 25 1.71 9.92 -7.97
C LEU A 25 1.41 8.50 -8.47
N VAL A 26 2.42 7.78 -8.97
CA VAL A 26 2.29 6.38 -9.38
C VAL A 26 1.85 5.54 -8.19
N MET A 27 2.50 5.70 -7.04
CA MET A 27 2.17 4.97 -5.82
C MET A 27 0.76 5.27 -5.33
N ALA A 28 0.37 6.55 -5.31
CA ALA A 28 -0.99 6.94 -4.96
C ALA A 28 -2.02 6.38 -5.95
N PHE A 29 -1.72 6.43 -7.24
CA PHE A 29 -2.58 5.90 -8.30
C PHE A 29 -2.79 4.39 -8.12
N PHE A 30 -1.73 3.61 -7.90
CA PHE A 30 -1.86 2.17 -7.73
C PHE A 30 -2.55 1.78 -6.41
N ALA A 31 -2.38 2.56 -5.35
CA ALA A 31 -3.17 2.39 -4.13
C ALA A 31 -4.67 2.66 -4.38
N LEU A 32 -5.02 3.70 -5.13
CA LEU A 32 -6.42 3.97 -5.50
C LEU A 32 -6.97 2.96 -6.52
N LEU A 33 -6.12 2.44 -7.41
CA LEU A 33 -6.49 1.36 -8.32
C LEU A 33 -6.87 0.11 -7.54
N ASP A 34 -6.15 -0.18 -6.46
CA ASP A 34 -6.47 -1.28 -5.55
C ASP A 34 -7.82 -1.06 -4.84
N VAL A 35 -8.07 0.15 -4.32
CA VAL A 35 -9.38 0.54 -3.77
C VAL A 35 -10.49 0.32 -4.80
N ALA A 36 -10.30 0.76 -6.04
CA ALA A 36 -11.28 0.57 -7.11
C ALA A 36 -11.51 -0.92 -7.40
N ALA A 37 -10.45 -1.72 -7.48
CA ALA A 37 -10.53 -3.17 -7.65
C ALA A 37 -11.40 -3.83 -6.57
N HIS A 38 -11.29 -3.39 -5.32
CA HIS A 38 -12.11 -3.88 -4.21
C HIS A 38 -13.58 -3.44 -4.33
N LEU A 39 -13.86 -2.20 -4.74
CA LEU A 39 -15.23 -1.70 -4.93
C LEU A 39 -15.97 -2.41 -6.08
N PHE A 40 -15.25 -2.84 -7.12
CA PHE A 40 -15.82 -3.56 -8.26
C PHE A 40 -15.80 -5.09 -8.08
N ALA A 41 -15.17 -5.60 -7.04
CA ALA A 41 -15.29 -7.00 -6.65
C ALA A 41 -16.65 -7.20 -5.95
N SER A 42 -17.62 -7.78 -6.67
CA SER A 42 -18.96 -8.05 -6.12
C SER A 42 -18.86 -8.92 -4.85
N PRO A 43 -19.35 -8.48 -3.68
CA PRO A 43 -19.35 -9.28 -2.47
C PRO A 43 -20.50 -10.30 -2.55
N GLY A 44 -20.36 -11.27 -3.45
CA GLY A 44 -21.24 -12.42 -3.50
C GLY A 44 -20.99 -13.31 -2.29
N SER A 45 -21.87 -13.21 -1.29
CA SER A 45 -22.32 -14.28 -0.38
C SER A 45 -21.68 -14.51 1.01
N THR A 46 -20.71 -13.73 1.53
CA THR A 46 -20.22 -13.96 2.92
C THR A 46 -19.82 -12.68 3.71
N PRO A 47 -20.37 -12.44 4.92
CA PRO A 47 -20.14 -11.21 5.71
C PRO A 47 -18.69 -10.96 6.14
N ILE A 48 -17.94 -12.04 6.39
CA ILE A 48 -16.56 -11.95 6.89
C ILE A 48 -15.59 -11.45 5.82
N ILE A 49 -15.84 -11.83 4.57
CA ILE A 49 -15.10 -11.38 3.40
C ILE A 49 -15.29 -9.88 3.19
N SER A 50 -16.52 -9.38 3.41
CA SER A 50 -16.83 -7.95 3.32
C SER A 50 -15.99 -7.12 4.29
N TYR A 51 -15.83 -7.56 5.54
CA TYR A 51 -15.06 -6.83 6.54
C TYR A 51 -13.56 -6.71 6.19
N TRP A 52 -12.98 -7.76 5.59
CA TRP A 52 -11.58 -7.73 5.17
C TRP A 52 -11.37 -6.76 4.00
N ILE A 53 -12.29 -6.79 3.02
CA ILE A 53 -12.30 -5.88 1.87
C ILE A 53 -12.43 -4.43 2.35
N ASP A 54 -13.25 -4.15 3.35
CA ASP A 54 -13.40 -2.81 3.92
C ASP A 54 -12.09 -2.31 4.56
N ILE A 55 -11.38 -3.19 5.30
CA ILE A 55 -10.07 -2.87 5.86
C ILE A 55 -9.04 -2.61 4.77
N GLU A 56 -9.00 -3.44 3.72
CA GLU A 56 -8.10 -3.23 2.56
C GLU A 56 -8.37 -1.88 1.92
N THR A 57 -9.63 -1.63 1.58
CA THR A 57 -10.08 -0.40 0.92
C THR A 57 -9.70 0.83 1.75
N ALA A 58 -9.97 0.83 3.05
CA ALA A 58 -9.60 1.93 3.95
C ALA A 58 -8.07 2.10 4.05
N SER A 59 -7.33 0.99 4.18
CA SER A 59 -5.88 1.01 4.32
C SER A 59 -5.20 1.52 3.06
N TYR A 60 -5.62 1.09 1.87
CA TYR A 60 -5.06 1.58 0.61
C TYR A 60 -5.47 3.02 0.30
N GLY A 61 -6.65 3.46 0.73
CA GLY A 61 -7.02 4.88 0.75
C GLY A 61 -6.03 5.71 1.58
N LEU A 62 -5.69 5.27 2.78
CA LEU A 62 -4.70 5.93 3.64
C LEU A 62 -3.29 5.88 3.03
N ILE A 63 -2.89 4.76 2.44
CA ILE A 63 -1.61 4.61 1.74
C ILE A 63 -1.49 5.62 0.60
N ALA A 64 -2.57 5.82 -0.17
CA ALA A 64 -2.59 6.83 -1.23
C ALA A 64 -2.32 8.24 -0.67
N VAL A 65 -2.96 8.61 0.44
CA VAL A 65 -2.73 9.89 1.12
C VAL A 65 -1.28 10.02 1.59
N VAL A 66 -0.71 8.99 2.20
CA VAL A 66 0.69 8.97 2.66
C VAL A 66 1.66 9.26 1.51
N TYR A 67 1.46 8.64 0.34
CA TYR A 67 2.33 8.87 -0.81
C TYR A 67 2.07 10.23 -1.49
N LEU A 68 0.81 10.67 -1.65
CA LEU A 68 0.47 11.99 -2.20
C LEU A 68 1.10 13.11 -1.40
N LEU A 69 0.97 13.06 -0.07
CA LEU A 69 1.50 14.06 0.84
C LEU A 69 3.00 13.90 1.08
N GLY A 70 3.64 12.82 0.61
CA GLY A 70 5.07 12.61 0.80
C GLY A 70 5.45 12.38 2.26
N LEU A 71 4.62 11.69 3.04
CA LEU A 71 4.82 11.48 4.48
C LEU A 71 5.83 10.36 4.73
N ARG A 72 7.12 10.66 4.51
CA ARG A 72 8.21 9.68 4.51
C ARG A 72 8.29 8.87 5.80
N ARG A 73 7.99 9.46 6.95
CA ARG A 73 7.97 8.78 8.26
C ARG A 73 6.99 7.59 8.26
N TYR A 74 5.95 7.66 7.46
CA TYR A 74 4.90 6.63 7.35
C TYR A 74 5.05 5.74 6.11
N TYR A 75 6.20 5.69 5.43
CA TYR A 75 6.37 4.78 4.28
C TYR A 75 6.56 3.31 4.68
N GLY A 76 7.02 3.04 5.91
CA GLY A 76 7.19 1.67 6.41
C GLY A 76 5.88 0.89 6.50
N PRO A 77 4.83 1.41 7.19
CA PRO A 77 3.56 0.70 7.31
C PRO A 77 2.89 0.32 5.97
N PRO A 78 2.80 1.20 4.95
CA PRO A 78 2.35 0.82 3.61
C PRO A 78 3.08 -0.37 3.02
N VAL A 79 4.43 -0.37 3.06
CA VAL A 79 5.23 -1.47 2.49
C VAL A 79 4.98 -2.78 3.23
N LEU A 80 4.91 -2.74 4.56
CA LEU A 80 4.64 -3.94 5.37
C LEU A 80 3.22 -4.47 5.16
N PHE A 81 2.23 -3.58 5.09
CA PHE A 81 0.84 -3.95 4.83
C PHE A 81 0.67 -4.58 3.44
N THR A 82 1.28 -3.98 2.41
CA THR A 82 1.28 -4.55 1.06
C THR A 82 1.99 -5.90 1.00
N LEU A 83 3.12 -6.06 1.71
CA LEU A 83 3.81 -7.35 1.81
C LEU A 83 2.93 -8.41 2.46
N TYR A 84 2.26 -8.04 3.55
CA TYR A 84 1.34 -8.91 4.27
C TYR A 84 0.17 -9.35 3.37
N ASN A 85 -0.48 -8.43 2.66
CA ASN A 85 -1.60 -8.77 1.76
C ASN A 85 -1.16 -9.69 0.64
N LEU A 86 0.00 -9.42 0.02
CA LEU A 86 0.54 -10.30 -1.01
C LEU A 86 0.87 -11.69 -0.46
N GLY A 87 1.43 -11.78 0.76
CA GLY A 87 1.68 -13.05 1.43
C GLY A 87 0.39 -13.82 1.74
N MET A 88 -0.61 -13.15 2.29
CA MET A 88 -1.92 -13.73 2.61
C MET A 88 -2.66 -14.19 1.36
N TYR A 89 -2.53 -13.45 0.25
CA TYR A 89 -3.05 -13.84 -1.05
C TYR A 89 -2.50 -15.21 -1.48
N PHE A 90 -1.17 -15.38 -1.52
CA PHE A 90 -0.57 -16.65 -1.93
C PHE A 90 -0.89 -17.77 -0.93
N LEU A 91 -0.82 -17.47 0.38
CA LEU A 91 -1.12 -18.43 1.43
C LEU A 91 -2.56 -18.98 1.33
N SER A 92 -3.52 -18.14 0.96
CA SER A 92 -4.92 -18.52 0.76
C SER A 92 -5.16 -19.53 -0.38
N GLY A 93 -4.21 -19.62 -1.32
CA GLY A 93 -4.22 -20.62 -2.39
C GLY A 93 -3.86 -22.02 -1.92
N TRP A 94 -3.08 -22.14 -0.83
CA TRP A 94 -2.61 -23.43 -0.30
C TRP A 94 -3.33 -23.87 0.96
N ILE A 95 -3.69 -22.93 1.84
CA ILE A 95 -4.30 -23.25 3.14
C ILE A 95 -5.60 -22.49 3.35
N ARG A 96 -6.43 -23.03 4.25
CA ARG A 96 -7.56 -22.31 4.80
C ARG A 96 -7.03 -21.20 5.71
N LEU A 97 -7.46 -19.97 5.47
CA LEU A 97 -7.11 -18.87 6.36
C LEU A 97 -8.08 -18.83 7.56
N PRO A 98 -7.57 -18.54 8.78
CA PRO A 98 -8.41 -18.41 9.96
C PRO A 98 -9.36 -17.21 9.84
N PHE A 99 -10.31 -17.10 10.78
CA PHE A 99 -11.25 -15.98 10.87
C PHE A 99 -12.22 -15.83 9.69
N GLY A 100 -12.45 -16.89 8.91
CA GLY A 100 -13.46 -16.92 7.84
C GLY A 100 -13.11 -16.10 6.58
N ILE A 101 -11.86 -15.65 6.46
CA ILE A 101 -11.31 -14.99 5.27
C ILE A 101 -11.46 -15.90 4.04
N ASN A 102 -11.24 -17.20 4.25
CA ASN A 102 -11.43 -18.20 3.22
C ASN A 102 -11.76 -19.57 3.84
N PRO A 103 -13.00 -20.09 3.73
CA PRO A 103 -13.43 -21.31 4.43
C PRO A 103 -12.87 -22.61 3.82
N ARG A 104 -12.35 -22.59 2.58
CA ARG A 104 -11.68 -23.70 1.91
C ARG A 104 -10.49 -23.15 1.13
N PRO A 105 -9.37 -23.87 0.96
CA PRO A 105 -8.27 -23.38 0.12
C PRO A 105 -8.82 -23.07 -1.28
N LEU A 106 -8.41 -21.95 -1.88
CA LEU A 106 -8.92 -21.55 -3.19
C LEU A 106 -8.23 -22.32 -4.32
N VAL A 107 -8.41 -23.63 -4.32
CA VAL A 107 -7.67 -24.59 -5.15
C VAL A 107 -7.95 -24.45 -6.66
N SER A 108 -8.97 -23.69 -7.06
CA SER A 108 -9.28 -23.42 -8.48
C SER A 108 -9.04 -21.95 -8.82
N HIS A 109 -8.10 -21.69 -9.73
CA HIS A 109 -7.73 -20.32 -10.15
C HIS A 109 -8.89 -19.59 -10.88
N VAL A 110 -9.97 -20.30 -11.20
CA VAL A 110 -11.13 -19.80 -11.96
C VAL A 110 -12.22 -19.24 -11.05
N GLU A 111 -12.57 -19.91 -9.94
CA GLU A 111 -13.39 -19.29 -8.88
C GLU A 111 -12.63 -18.14 -8.22
N PHE A 112 -11.30 -18.25 -8.19
CA PHE A 112 -10.43 -17.17 -7.85
C PHE A 112 -10.64 -16.01 -8.84
N LEU A 113 -10.45 -16.12 -10.15
CA LEU A 113 -10.63 -15.02 -11.13
C LEU A 113 -12.02 -14.35 -11.16
N THR A 114 -13.12 -15.05 -10.89
CA THR A 114 -14.47 -14.44 -10.84
C THR A 114 -14.75 -13.74 -9.51
N TYR A 115 -14.18 -14.23 -8.42
CA TYR A 115 -14.04 -13.52 -7.15
C TYR A 115 -12.93 -12.44 -7.20
N SER A 116 -12.01 -12.54 -8.16
CA SER A 116 -10.72 -11.84 -8.24
C SER A 116 -10.51 -11.04 -9.52
N PHE A 117 -11.57 -10.64 -10.22
CA PHE A 117 -11.40 -9.65 -11.29
C PHE A 117 -10.82 -8.37 -10.68
N GLY A 118 -11.26 -8.00 -9.47
CA GLY A 118 -10.60 -7.00 -8.62
C GLY A 118 -9.21 -7.44 -8.13
N ARG A 119 -9.07 -8.64 -7.56
CA ARG A 119 -7.79 -9.05 -6.92
C ARG A 119 -6.63 -9.33 -7.88
N GLY A 120 -6.86 -9.64 -9.15
CA GLY A 120 -5.78 -9.71 -10.16
C GLY A 120 -5.13 -8.34 -10.38
N PHE A 121 -5.96 -7.29 -10.46
CA PHE A 121 -5.47 -5.90 -10.47
C PHE A 121 -4.83 -5.53 -9.13
N SER A 122 -5.35 -6.03 -8.01
CA SER A 122 -4.72 -5.87 -6.70
C SER A 122 -3.32 -6.45 -6.63
N VAL A 123 -3.08 -7.66 -7.14
CA VAL A 123 -1.72 -8.24 -7.15
C VAL A 123 -0.76 -7.36 -7.96
N ALA A 124 -1.18 -6.90 -9.14
CA ALA A 124 -0.36 -6.00 -9.94
C ALA A 124 -0.09 -4.68 -9.21
N ALA A 125 -1.10 -4.11 -8.57
CA ALA A 125 -0.97 -2.90 -7.76
C ALA A 125 -0.05 -3.10 -6.57
N TRP A 126 -0.19 -4.20 -5.83
CA TRP A 126 0.65 -4.55 -4.70
C TRP A 126 2.10 -4.74 -5.11
N LEU A 127 2.38 -5.37 -6.25
CA LEU A 127 3.75 -5.50 -6.74
C LEU A 127 4.38 -4.14 -7.04
N VAL A 128 3.64 -3.23 -7.69
CA VAL A 128 4.11 -1.86 -7.94
C VAL A 128 4.32 -1.10 -6.62
N LEU A 129 3.37 -1.21 -5.68
CA LEU A 129 3.47 -0.59 -4.36
C LEU A 129 4.65 -1.15 -3.56
N LEU A 130 4.95 -2.44 -3.66
CA LEU A 130 6.06 -3.05 -2.95
C LEU A 130 7.40 -2.56 -3.51
N MET A 131 7.57 -2.63 -4.83
CA MET A 131 8.80 -2.22 -5.50
C MET A 131 9.04 -0.71 -5.39
N GLY A 132 8.01 0.09 -5.69
CA GLY A 132 8.06 1.54 -5.60
C GLY A 132 8.20 2.02 -4.17
N GLY A 133 7.45 1.44 -3.22
CA GLY A 133 7.54 1.78 -1.80
C GLY A 133 8.92 1.47 -1.22
N TRP A 134 9.49 0.32 -1.54
CA TRP A 134 10.86 -0.03 -1.17
C TRP A 134 11.89 0.95 -1.75
N TRP A 135 11.74 1.31 -3.02
CA TRP A 135 12.61 2.30 -3.65
C TRP A 135 12.46 3.68 -2.98
N MET A 136 11.24 4.12 -2.68
CA MET A 136 10.94 5.39 -2.04
C MET A 136 11.46 5.49 -0.60
N LEU A 137 11.49 4.39 0.15
CA LEU A 137 12.14 4.35 1.46
C LEU A 137 13.61 4.81 1.38
N ARG A 138 14.30 4.58 0.27
CA ARG A 138 15.72 4.94 0.12
C ARG A 138 15.95 6.27 -0.58
N HIS A 139 15.02 6.71 -1.42
CA HIS A 139 15.26 7.82 -2.35
C HIS A 139 14.36 9.04 -2.14
N ASP A 140 13.26 8.90 -1.40
CA ASP A 140 12.38 10.02 -1.12
C ASP A 140 12.75 10.68 0.22
N PRO A 141 13.20 11.95 0.24
CA PRO A 141 13.49 12.68 1.47
C PRO A 141 12.23 13.10 2.26
N GLY A 142 11.03 12.89 1.71
CA GLY A 142 9.78 13.38 2.28
C GLY A 142 9.40 14.78 1.76
N SER A 143 8.19 15.22 2.12
CA SER A 143 7.70 16.57 1.84
C SER A 143 7.90 17.51 3.04
N GLY A 144 7.74 18.82 2.81
CA GLY A 144 7.72 19.81 3.89
C GLY A 144 6.60 19.60 4.91
N VAL A 145 5.54 18.85 4.56
CA VAL A 145 4.43 18.51 5.47
C VAL A 145 4.92 17.69 6.66
N ASN A 146 6.01 16.92 6.52
CA ASN A 146 6.56 16.15 7.64
C ASN A 146 6.97 17.04 8.81
N ARG A 147 7.34 18.31 8.57
CA ARG A 147 7.67 19.26 9.65
C ARG A 147 6.48 19.56 10.55
N LEU A 148 5.27 19.60 9.98
CA LEU A 148 4.03 19.82 10.73
C LEU A 148 3.66 18.64 11.64
N LEU A 149 4.37 17.51 11.52
CA LEU A 149 4.17 16.32 12.35
C LEU A 149 5.21 16.19 13.47
N ASP A 150 6.24 17.04 13.46
CA ASP A 150 7.31 17.05 14.46
C ASP A 150 7.09 18.14 15.53
N ASP A 151 6.11 19.03 15.33
CA ASP A 151 5.61 20.04 16.27
C ASP A 151 4.44 19.48 17.12
#